data_AF-A0A5D9D9J2-F1
#
_entry.id   AF-A0A5D9D9J2-F1
#
_cell.length_a   1.000
_cell.length_b   1.000
_cell.length_c   1.000
_cell.angle_alpha   90.00
_cell.angle_beta   90.00
_cell.angle_gamma   90.00
#
_symmetry.space_group_name_H-M   'P 1'
#
loop_
_entity.id
_entity.type
_entity.pdbx_description
1 polymer ?
#
loop_
_entity_poly.entity_id
_entity_poly.type
_entity_poly.pdbx_seq_one_letter_code
_entity_poly.pdbx_strand_id
1 'polypeptide(L)'
;MLMSATARWSYTNDATIWRQGPRDPVTREPTWGAPTTIKCTFETSGGVQTDDNGQEFVPADTVWHEDPTPISVGDRIVIGESLTDDEPPSRAKTIRKLGTWDMSFFGETPDHAIYTG
;
A
#
# COMPACT_ATOMS: atom_id res chain seq x y z
N MET A 1 16.79 -4.20 -1.74
CA MET A 1 17.28 -3.13 -2.65
C MET A 1 17.30 -1.85 -1.83
N LEU A 2 18.28 -0.96 -2.03
CA LEU A 2 18.31 0.33 -1.33
C LEU A 2 17.45 1.30 -2.15
N MET A 3 16.60 2.12 -1.50
CA MET A 3 15.82 3.17 -2.17
C MET A 3 16.68 4.03 -3.11
N SER A 4 16.11 4.45 -4.24
CA SER A 4 16.69 5.40 -5.19
C SER A 4 16.90 6.77 -4.57
N ALA A 5 17.63 7.65 -5.26
CA ALA A 5 17.95 8.98 -4.73
C ALA A 5 16.69 9.87 -4.71
N THR A 6 15.89 9.80 -5.77
CA THR A 6 14.63 10.55 -5.87
C THR A 6 13.64 10.09 -4.82
N ALA A 7 13.41 8.78 -4.69
CA ALA A 7 12.52 8.23 -3.68
C ALA A 7 12.98 8.58 -2.27
N ARG A 8 14.29 8.51 -1.97
CA ARG A 8 14.80 8.89 -0.64
C ARG A 8 14.53 10.36 -0.30
N TRP A 9 14.56 11.24 -1.30
CA TRP A 9 14.28 12.65 -1.11
C TRP A 9 12.78 12.93 -0.95
N SER A 10 11.90 12.24 -1.67
CA SER A 10 10.46 12.52 -1.70
C SER A 10 9.63 11.67 -0.71
N TYR A 11 10.01 10.41 -0.46
CA TYR A 11 9.23 9.45 0.34
C TYR A 11 9.58 9.58 1.82
N THR A 12 9.06 10.65 2.41
CA THR A 12 9.36 11.04 3.80
C THR A 12 8.27 10.64 4.80
N ASN A 13 7.10 10.21 4.31
CA ASN A 13 6.00 9.75 5.16
C ASN A 13 6.15 8.26 5.52
N ASP A 14 5.47 7.86 6.59
CA ASP A 14 5.30 6.46 6.96
C ASP A 14 3.93 5.95 6.51
N ALA A 15 3.84 4.68 6.14
CA ALA A 15 2.59 3.96 6.09
C ALA A 15 2.74 2.61 6.77
N THR A 16 1.74 2.20 7.55
CA THR A 16 1.69 0.87 8.17
C THR A 16 0.76 -0.04 7.39
N ILE A 17 1.23 -1.26 7.11
CA ILE A 17 0.52 -2.27 6.33
C ILE A 17 0.30 -3.52 7.17
N TRP A 18 -0.90 -4.08 7.09
CA TRP A 18 -1.25 -5.39 7.64
C TRP A 18 -1.58 -6.33 6.50
N ARG A 19 -0.87 -7.45 6.43
CA ARG A 19 -1.08 -8.45 5.39
C ARG A 19 -2.29 -9.30 5.69
N GLN A 20 -3.16 -9.47 4.70
CA GLN A 20 -4.34 -10.30 4.85
C GLN A 20 -3.94 -11.79 4.82
N GLY A 21 -4.25 -12.49 5.89
CA GLY A 21 -4.11 -13.93 6.02
C GLY A 21 -5.38 -14.69 5.60
N PRO A 22 -5.42 -16.01 5.86
CA PRO A 22 -6.62 -16.81 5.66
C PRO A 22 -7.77 -16.30 6.52
N ARG A 23 -9.02 -16.61 6.12
CA ARG A 23 -10.19 -16.33 6.94
C ARG A 23 -10.27 -17.31 8.11
N ASP A 24 -10.60 -16.80 9.29
CA ASP A 24 -10.92 -17.61 10.45
C ASP A 24 -12.14 -18.51 10.12
N PRO A 25 -12.07 -19.82 10.43
CA PRO A 25 -13.12 -20.76 10.06
C PRO A 25 -14.44 -20.54 10.82
N VAL A 26 -14.41 -19.89 11.98
CA VAL A 26 -15.56 -19.64 12.85
C VAL A 26 -16.16 -18.27 12.57
N THR A 27 -15.37 -17.20 12.68
CA THR A 27 -15.87 -15.82 12.52
C THR A 27 -16.01 -15.43 11.05
N ARG A 28 -15.31 -16.14 10.15
CA ARG A 28 -15.21 -15.84 8.71
C ARG A 28 -14.48 -14.53 8.40
N GLU A 29 -13.94 -13.85 9.41
CA GLU A 29 -13.14 -12.65 9.25
C GLU A 29 -11.72 -12.99 8.76
N PRO A 30 -11.05 -12.10 7.99
CA PRO A 30 -9.65 -12.28 7.67
C PRO A 30 -8.79 -12.25 8.93
N THR A 31 -7.72 -13.06 8.95
CA THR A 31 -6.63 -12.90 9.91
C THR A 31 -5.62 -11.88 9.38
N TRP A 32 -4.81 -11.30 10.26
CA TRP A 32 -3.82 -10.29 9.88
C TRP A 32 -2.42 -10.68 10.32
N GLY A 33 -1.44 -10.39 9.46
CA GLY A 33 -0.03 -10.45 9.82
C GLY A 33 0.40 -9.24 10.63
N ALA A 34 1.54 -9.36 11.32
CA ALA A 34 2.14 -8.27 12.08
C ALA A 34 2.33 -7.00 11.22
N PRO A 35 2.15 -5.80 11.80
CA PRO A 35 2.26 -4.55 11.07
C PRO A 35 3.66 -4.35 10.50
N THR A 36 3.72 -3.88 9.25
CA THR A 36 4.98 -3.49 8.59
C THR A 36 4.91 -2.03 8.17
N THR A 37 5.88 -1.23 8.60
CA THR A 37 6.00 0.17 8.21
C THR A 37 6.88 0.31 6.97
N ILE A 38 6.41 1.09 5.99
CA ILE A 38 7.14 1.46 4.79
C ILE A 38 7.31 2.97 4.69
N LYS A 39 8.37 3.42 3.99
CA LYS A 39 8.52 4.82 3.59
C LYS A 39 7.80 5.09 2.28
N CYS A 40 7.03 6.17 2.23
CA CYS A 40 6.21 6.49 1.07
C CYS A 40 6.01 8.00 0.85
N THR A 41 5.47 8.33 -0.32
CA THR A 41 4.67 9.54 -0.52
C THR A 41 3.26 9.15 -0.93
N PHE A 42 2.32 10.08 -0.86
CA PHE A 42 0.92 9.80 -1.18
C PHE A 42 0.18 11.03 -1.70
N GLU A 43 -0.93 10.77 -2.37
CA GLU A 43 -1.98 11.73 -2.65
C GLU A 43 -3.31 11.18 -2.11
N THR A 44 -4.17 12.07 -1.61
CA THR A 44 -5.55 11.71 -1.25
C THR A 44 -6.45 12.02 -2.43
N SER A 45 -7.35 11.09 -2.74
CA SER A 45 -8.11 11.03 -3.99
C SER A 45 -7.21 10.76 -5.20
N GLY A 46 -7.73 10.06 -6.19
CA GLY A 46 -7.01 9.77 -7.43
C GLY A 46 -7.90 9.84 -8.66
N GLY A 47 -7.28 9.67 -9.84
CA GLY A 47 -8.03 9.41 -11.07
C GLY A 47 -8.71 8.04 -11.00
N VAL A 48 -9.78 7.86 -11.79
CA VAL A 48 -10.48 6.57 -11.92
C VAL A 48 -9.47 5.48 -12.28
N GLN A 49 -9.50 4.39 -11.51
CA GLN A 49 -8.70 3.19 -11.71
C GLN A 49 -9.62 2.01 -12.05
N THR A 50 -9.08 1.04 -12.78
CA THR A 50 -9.71 -0.26 -12.97
C THR A 50 -8.97 -1.30 -12.16
N ASP A 51 -9.68 -2.07 -11.33
CA ASP A 51 -9.13 -3.21 -10.57
C ASP A 51 -8.97 -4.47 -11.44
N ASP A 52 -8.40 -5.52 -10.85
CA ASP A 52 -8.10 -6.78 -11.56
C ASP A 52 -9.36 -7.52 -12.04
N ASN A 53 -10.54 -7.17 -11.52
CA ASN A 53 -11.82 -7.72 -11.96
C ASN A 53 -12.47 -6.87 -13.07
N GLY A 54 -11.79 -5.82 -13.54
CA GLY A 54 -12.33 -4.89 -14.53
C GLY A 54 -13.30 -3.86 -13.94
N GLN A 55 -13.41 -3.73 -12.61
CA GLN A 55 -14.29 -2.75 -11.98
C GLN A 55 -13.59 -1.40 -11.86
N GLU A 56 -14.25 -0.35 -12.31
CA GLU A 56 -13.80 1.03 -12.10
C GLU A 56 -14.07 1.50 -10.67
N PHE A 57 -13.11 2.22 -10.09
CA PHE A 57 -13.23 2.86 -8.79
C PHE A 57 -12.37 4.12 -8.72
N VAL A 58 -12.73 5.04 -7.84
CA VAL A 58 -11.89 6.19 -7.49
C VAL A 58 -11.12 5.82 -6.23
N PRO A 59 -9.78 5.80 -6.26
CA PRO A 59 -9.00 5.50 -5.07
C PRO A 59 -9.22 6.53 -3.98
N ALA A 60 -9.31 6.07 -2.73
CA ALA A 60 -9.32 6.98 -1.58
C ALA A 60 -7.95 7.65 -1.41
N ASP A 61 -6.87 6.91 -1.66
CA ASP A 61 -5.49 7.42 -1.76
C ASP A 61 -4.72 6.63 -2.81
N THR A 62 -3.71 7.28 -3.37
CA THR A 62 -2.62 6.63 -4.11
C THR A 62 -1.33 6.78 -3.29
N VAL A 63 -0.60 5.69 -3.07
CA VAL A 63 0.64 5.67 -2.30
C VAL A 63 1.76 5.12 -3.17
N TRP A 64 2.93 5.77 -3.16
CA TRP A 64 4.13 5.31 -3.86
C TRP A 64 5.25 4.99 -2.88
N HIS A 65 5.94 3.87 -3.11
CA HIS A 65 7.07 3.40 -2.31
C HIS A 65 8.06 2.56 -3.13
N GLU A 66 9.25 2.34 -2.59
CA GLU A 66 10.23 1.37 -3.12
C GLU A 66 10.57 0.27 -2.09
N ASP A 67 9.81 0.21 -0.99
CA ASP A 67 10.00 -0.82 0.02
C ASP A 67 9.76 -2.23 -0.55
N PRO A 68 10.66 -3.20 -0.32
CA PRO A 68 10.55 -4.56 -0.86
C PRO A 68 9.54 -5.45 -0.11
N THR A 69 8.88 -4.93 0.93
CA THR A 69 7.85 -5.66 1.67
C THR A 69 6.80 -6.18 0.70
N PRO A 70 6.48 -7.48 0.73
CA PRO A 70 5.48 -7.99 -0.18
C PRO A 70 4.09 -7.52 0.27
N ILE A 71 3.35 -6.92 -0.66
CA ILE A 71 2.03 -6.33 -0.46
C ILE A 71 1.07 -6.96 -1.47
N SER A 72 -0.20 -7.10 -1.10
CA SER A 72 -1.21 -7.77 -1.91
C SER A 72 -2.56 -7.06 -1.86
N VAL A 73 -3.37 -7.24 -2.90
CA VAL A 73 -4.77 -6.77 -2.87
C VAL A 73 -5.51 -7.46 -1.71
N GLY A 74 -6.27 -6.68 -0.95
CA GLY A 74 -6.93 -7.12 0.29
C GLY A 74 -6.19 -6.75 1.58
N ASP A 75 -4.87 -6.48 1.49
CA ASP A 75 -4.11 -5.95 2.63
C ASP A 75 -4.68 -4.61 3.10
N ARG A 76 -4.39 -4.26 4.35
CA ARG A 76 -4.83 -3.01 4.97
C ARG A 76 -3.69 -2.04 5.11
N ILE A 77 -3.99 -0.75 4.93
CA ILE A 77 -3.00 0.32 5.05
C ILE A 77 -3.52 1.51 5.86
N VAL A 78 -2.63 2.08 6.66
CA VAL A 78 -2.77 3.39 7.30
C VAL A 78 -1.62 4.27 6.85
N ILE A 79 -1.93 5.44 6.31
CA ILE A 79 -0.95 6.43 5.84
C ILE A 79 -0.69 7.45 6.95
N GLY A 80 0.56 7.88 7.09
CA GLY A 80 1.01 8.94 8.00
C GLY A 80 1.39 8.45 9.40
N GLU A 81 1.32 7.15 9.67
CA GLU A 81 1.54 6.60 11.01
C GLU A 81 2.30 5.28 10.98
N SER A 82 3.18 5.12 11.97
CA SER A 82 3.88 3.88 12.30
C SER A 82 3.17 3.22 13.48
N LEU A 83 2.37 2.20 13.21
CA LEU A 83 1.58 1.48 14.21
C LEU A 83 2.20 0.12 14.53
N THR A 84 1.96 -0.36 15.75
CA THR A 84 2.51 -1.62 16.27
C THR A 84 1.44 -2.64 16.67
N ASP A 85 0.17 -2.29 16.55
CA ASP A 85 -0.94 -3.21 16.84
C ASP A 85 -1.02 -4.31 15.78
N ASP A 86 -1.22 -5.56 16.21
CA ASP A 86 -1.33 -6.71 15.30
C ASP A 86 -2.59 -6.69 14.44
N GLU A 87 -3.65 -6.03 14.92
CA GLU A 87 -4.92 -5.87 14.22
C GLU A 87 -5.00 -4.49 13.55
N PRO A 88 -5.38 -4.39 12.27
CA PRO A 88 -5.58 -3.11 11.62
C PRO A 88 -6.72 -2.33 12.28
N PRO A 89 -6.55 -1.02 12.56
CA PRO A 89 -7.61 -0.20 13.11
C PRO A 89 -8.75 -0.04 12.09
N SER A 90 -9.96 0.30 12.55
CA SER A 90 -11.15 0.46 11.69
C SER A 90 -11.02 1.50 10.56
N ARG A 91 -10.08 2.44 10.71
CA ARG A 91 -9.75 3.46 9.70
C ARG A 91 -8.77 2.96 8.62
N ALA A 92 -8.22 1.76 8.76
CA ALA A 92 -7.29 1.20 7.79
C ALA A 92 -8.03 0.87 6.49
N LYS A 93 -7.55 1.43 5.38
CA LYS A 93 -8.19 1.31 4.08
C LYS A 93 -7.77 0.02 3.40
N THR A 94 -8.63 -0.52 2.54
CA THR A 94 -8.33 -1.75 1.80
C THR A 94 -7.47 -1.41 0.59
N ILE A 95 -6.38 -2.14 0.38
CA ILE A 95 -5.64 -2.10 -0.89
C ILE A 95 -6.48 -2.79 -1.96
N ARG A 96 -6.90 -2.03 -2.98
CA ARG A 96 -7.76 -2.53 -4.06
C ARG A 96 -7.00 -2.86 -5.33
N LYS A 97 -5.86 -2.23 -5.55
CA LYS A 97 -5.01 -2.43 -6.72
C LYS A 97 -3.57 -2.11 -6.40
N LEU A 98 -2.67 -2.83 -7.05
CA LEU A 98 -1.24 -2.54 -7.08
C LEU A 98 -0.83 -2.10 -8.48
N GLY A 99 0.17 -1.25 -8.55
CA GLY A 99 0.74 -0.74 -9.79
C GLY A 99 2.25 -0.61 -9.70
N THR A 100 2.84 -0.22 -10.82
CA THR A 100 4.27 0.06 -10.92
C THR A 100 4.46 1.27 -11.80
N TRP A 101 5.37 2.15 -11.40
CA TRP A 101 5.76 3.30 -12.19
C TRP A 101 7.18 3.11 -12.69
N ASP A 102 7.36 3.20 -14.02
CA ASP A 102 8.68 3.10 -14.63
C ASP A 102 9.50 4.36 -14.35
N MET A 103 10.60 4.18 -13.62
CA MET A 103 11.57 5.23 -13.28
C MET A 103 12.83 5.15 -14.14
N SER A 104 12.84 4.32 -15.19
CA SER A 104 13.99 4.14 -16.08
C SER A 104 14.44 5.43 -16.77
N PHE A 105 13.53 6.40 -16.96
CA PHE A 105 13.87 7.71 -17.52
C PHE A 105 14.77 8.55 -16.61
N PHE A 106 14.78 8.25 -15.30
CA PHE A 106 15.74 8.77 -14.33
C PHE A 106 16.95 7.84 -14.11
N GLY A 107 16.97 6.65 -14.74
CA GLY A 107 17.96 5.61 -14.49
C GLY A 107 17.80 4.92 -13.12
N GLU A 108 16.60 4.97 -12.54
CA GLU A 108 16.29 4.44 -11.21
C GLU A 108 15.40 3.19 -11.27
N THR A 109 15.27 2.51 -10.14
CA THR A 109 14.39 1.34 -9.99
C THR A 109 12.92 1.75 -10.03
N PRO A 110 12.01 0.90 -10.56
CA PRO A 110 10.58 1.22 -10.57
C PRO A 110 10.01 1.46 -9.17
N ASP A 111 9.09 2.40 -9.06
CA ASP A 111 8.28 2.58 -7.85
C ASP A 111 7.09 1.61 -7.85
N HIS A 112 6.70 1.17 -6.67
CA HIS A 112 5.45 0.46 -6.44
C HIS A 112 4.34 1.46 -6.10
N ALA A 113 3.17 1.27 -6.70
CA ALA A 113 1.97 2.07 -6.43
C ALA A 113 0.90 1.22 -5.74
N ILE A 114 0.24 1.79 -4.73
CA ILE A 114 -0.88 1.22 -3.99
C ILE A 114 -2.09 2.13 -4.19
N TYR A 115 -3.22 1.55 -4.59
CA TYR A 115 -4.49 2.26 -4.70
C TYR A 115 -5.46 1.71 -3.68
N THR A 116 -5.92 2.57 -2.78
CA THR A 116 -6.85 2.20 -1.71
C THR A 116 -8.30 2.45 -2.11
N GLY A 117 -9.24 1.79 -1.45
CA GLY A 117 -10.66 2.10 -1.59
C GLY A 117 -11.46 1.91 -0.32
#